data_AF-A0A8X6JTV3-F1
#
_entry.id   AF-A0A8X6JTV3-F1
#
_cell.length_a   1.000
_cell.length_b   1.000
_cell.length_c   1.000
_cell.angle_alpha   90.00
_cell.angle_beta   90.00
_cell.angle_gamma   90.00
#
_symmetry.space_group_name_H-M   'P 1'
#
loop_
_entity.id
_entity.type
_entity.pdbx_description
1 polymer ?
#
loop_
_entity_poly.entity_id
_entity_poly.type
_entity_poly.pdbx_seq_one_letter_code
_entity_poly.pdbx_strand_id
1 'polypeptide(L)'
;MDPLISFSLTVENRSGDNEEVEIATKKCSYLVTFYEKLLDDISELSSVTPTNISDSIMNIMKNYASIQRGKLPEDIDYNDISNCLGYLHRYAACHTALVWVTLTTVFNSSLSSVLTPKFSGNGLDVMFLGGGPGNDFVGFLNALYGKHKNLLYIYVTVVDRKTGWNNIFLKTIEKLKEGDYGPSSRIFEDVCVIPTFIDFDLKNSVEQNDNLKTKLQNASIVFLVKFLSHVSDNDKLLVLQNIVEFMKTGAILIFIDCPYPSSVFSSVKELKPIYHAGKKEFSFNLRKGRFGPKVINKCKAIVSVFSRN
;
A
#
# COMPACT_ATOMS: atom_id res chain seq x y z
N MET A 1 -33.33 4.82 -16.56
CA MET A 1 -32.13 5.34 -17.23
C MET A 1 -32.09 6.80 -16.92
N ASP A 2 -31.45 7.14 -15.80
CA ASP A 2 -31.32 8.51 -15.31
C ASP A 2 -29.84 8.91 -15.37
N PRO A 3 -29.53 10.13 -15.80
CA PRO A 3 -28.16 10.59 -15.89
C PRO A 3 -27.65 10.87 -14.48
N LEU A 4 -26.65 10.09 -14.06
CA LEU A 4 -25.91 10.35 -12.84
C LEU A 4 -25.19 11.68 -12.96
N ILE A 5 -25.58 12.57 -12.05
CA ILE A 5 -25.00 13.87 -11.75
C ILE A 5 -23.47 13.75 -11.67
N SER A 6 -22.81 14.43 -12.62
CA SER A 6 -21.37 14.65 -12.63
C SER A 6 -21.02 15.67 -11.53
N PHE A 7 -20.40 15.22 -10.45
CA PHE A 7 -19.56 16.09 -9.63
C PHE A 7 -18.15 16.08 -10.21
N SER A 8 -17.77 17.17 -10.86
CA SER A 8 -16.36 17.46 -11.15
C SER A 8 -15.72 17.97 -9.86
N LEU A 9 -14.74 17.22 -9.35
CA LEU A 9 -13.76 17.76 -8.42
C LEU A 9 -12.43 17.82 -9.17
N THR A 10 -12.26 18.92 -9.88
CA THR A 10 -10.95 19.49 -10.19
C THR A 10 -10.32 19.86 -8.85
N VAL A 11 -9.10 19.42 -8.56
CA VAL A 11 -8.27 20.21 -7.63
C VAL A 11 -7.61 21.30 -8.48
N GLU A 12 -8.44 22.27 -8.86
CA GLU A 12 -7.98 23.62 -9.19
C GLU A 12 -8.39 24.49 -8.01
N ASN A 13 -7.43 24.87 -7.16
CA ASN A 13 -7.58 25.99 -6.25
C ASN A 13 -6.48 27.01 -6.55
N ARG A 14 -6.78 27.97 -7.41
CA ARG A 14 -5.90 29.09 -7.72
C ARG A 14 -5.52 29.87 -6.44
N SER A 15 -4.23 30.23 -6.37
CA SER A 15 -3.60 31.22 -5.50
C SER A 15 -3.53 30.96 -3.98
N GLY A 16 -3.60 29.70 -3.55
CA GLY A 16 -3.09 29.25 -2.23
C GLY A 16 -2.04 28.12 -2.32
N ASP A 17 -1.80 27.59 -3.53
CA ASP A 17 -1.14 26.29 -3.78
C ASP A 17 0.36 26.23 -3.49
N ASN A 18 1.06 27.36 -3.36
CA ASN A 18 2.51 27.28 -3.14
C ASN A 18 2.85 26.71 -1.76
N GLU A 19 2.03 26.96 -0.73
CA GLU A 19 2.32 26.51 0.63
C GLU A 19 1.97 25.04 0.84
N GLU A 20 0.81 24.56 0.37
CA GLU A 20 0.42 23.14 0.49
C GLU A 20 1.29 22.22 -0.39
N VAL A 21 1.67 22.66 -1.60
CA VAL A 21 2.56 21.90 -2.49
C VAL A 21 4.00 21.91 -1.97
N GLU A 22 4.47 23.02 -1.36
CA GLU A 22 5.79 23.06 -0.71
C GLU A 22 5.83 22.20 0.55
N ILE A 23 4.76 22.23 1.37
CA ILE A 23 4.60 21.38 2.55
C ILE A 23 4.59 19.91 2.12
N ALA A 24 3.84 19.51 1.09
CA ALA A 24 3.83 18.14 0.58
C ALA A 24 5.19 17.70 0.00
N THR A 25 5.91 18.63 -0.65
CA THR A 25 7.25 18.40 -1.22
C THR A 25 8.31 18.18 -0.14
N LYS A 26 8.35 19.02 0.92
CA LYS A 26 9.22 18.81 2.08
C LYS A 26 8.82 17.54 2.84
N LYS A 27 7.52 17.30 3.01
CA LYS A 27 6.96 16.13 3.70
C LYS A 27 7.27 14.81 3.01
N CYS A 28 7.45 14.73 1.69
CA CYS A 28 7.76 13.44 1.04
C CYS A 28 9.27 13.18 0.85
N SER A 29 10.14 14.15 1.18
CA SER A 29 11.59 14.05 0.96
C SER A 29 12.27 12.97 1.82
N TYR A 30 11.78 12.75 3.04
CA TYR A 30 12.29 11.69 3.90
C TYR A 30 11.93 10.29 3.39
N LEU A 31 10.80 10.12 2.68
CA LEU A 31 10.42 8.83 2.09
C LEU A 31 11.41 8.40 1.00
N VAL A 32 11.85 9.35 0.17
CA VAL A 32 12.89 9.06 -0.83
C VAL A 32 14.19 8.72 -0.13
N THR A 33 14.58 9.49 0.88
CA THR A 33 15.82 9.24 1.63
C THR A 33 15.79 7.86 2.31
N PHE A 34 14.66 7.48 2.91
CA PHE A 34 14.42 6.15 3.47
C PHE A 34 14.66 5.06 2.45
N TYR A 35 14.00 5.13 1.29
CA TYR A 35 14.14 4.10 0.26
C TYR A 35 15.52 4.10 -0.39
N GLU A 36 16.17 5.26 -0.54
CA GLU A 36 17.57 5.32 -1.01
C GLU A 36 18.53 4.60 -0.06
N LYS A 37 18.36 4.79 1.25
CA LYS A 37 19.17 4.09 2.25
C LYS A 37 18.84 2.61 2.37
N LEU A 38 17.57 2.25 2.29
CA LEU A 38 17.17 0.85 2.25
C LEU A 38 17.75 0.15 1.01
N LEU A 39 17.74 0.81 -0.15
CA LEU A 39 18.35 0.32 -1.38
C LEU A 39 19.87 0.16 -1.23
N ASP A 40 20.56 1.14 -0.62
CA ASP A 40 22.00 1.06 -0.33
C ASP A 40 22.34 -0.20 0.46
N ASP A 41 21.71 -0.35 1.61
CA ASP A 41 22.01 -1.43 2.56
C ASP A 41 21.76 -2.80 1.91
N ILE A 42 20.64 -2.96 1.19
CA ILE A 42 20.31 -4.23 0.56
C ILE A 42 21.23 -4.50 -0.64
N SER A 43 21.52 -3.49 -1.46
CA SER A 43 22.39 -3.65 -2.65
C SER A 43 23.81 -4.06 -2.26
N GLU A 44 24.35 -3.50 -1.17
CA GLU A 44 25.66 -3.85 -0.63
C GLU A 44 25.67 -5.30 -0.13
N LEU A 45 24.69 -5.69 0.69
CA LEU A 45 24.59 -7.03 1.25
C LEU A 45 24.38 -8.13 0.20
N SER A 46 23.72 -7.80 -0.91
CA SER A 46 23.36 -8.76 -1.96
C SER A 46 24.28 -8.73 -3.18
N SER A 47 25.31 -7.87 -3.18
CA SER A 47 26.24 -7.69 -4.31
C SER A 47 25.55 -7.36 -5.65
N VAL A 48 24.38 -6.73 -5.61
CA VAL A 48 23.64 -6.32 -6.82
C VAL A 48 24.26 -5.03 -7.36
N THR A 49 24.54 -5.00 -8.66
CA THR A 49 25.17 -3.82 -9.29
C THR A 49 24.13 -2.78 -9.72
N PRO A 50 24.51 -1.50 -9.86
CA PRO A 50 23.65 -0.46 -10.44
C PRO A 50 23.07 -0.83 -11.82
N THR A 51 23.83 -1.56 -12.63
CA THR A 51 23.38 -2.03 -13.96
C THR A 51 22.24 -3.03 -13.82
N ASN A 52 22.35 -4.01 -12.91
CA ASN A 52 21.27 -4.97 -12.67
C ASN A 52 19.98 -4.27 -12.24
N ILE A 53 20.07 -3.29 -11.33
CA ILE A 53 18.91 -2.51 -10.88
C ILE A 53 18.30 -1.74 -12.06
N SER A 54 19.13 -1.11 -12.90
CA SER A 54 18.66 -0.37 -14.08
C SER A 54 17.92 -1.28 -15.08
N ASP A 55 18.47 -2.46 -15.37
CA ASP A 55 17.86 -3.43 -16.28
C ASP A 55 16.53 -3.94 -15.73
N SER A 56 16.48 -4.25 -14.43
CA SER A 56 15.24 -4.61 -13.73
C SER A 56 14.20 -3.48 -13.80
N ILE A 57 14.58 -2.22 -13.60
CA ILE A 57 13.65 -1.07 -13.74
C ILE A 57 13.05 -1.05 -15.16
N MET A 58 13.87 -1.20 -16.19
CA MET A 58 13.42 -1.19 -17.58
C MET A 58 12.45 -2.35 -17.86
N ASN A 59 12.76 -3.55 -17.38
CA ASN A 59 11.91 -4.72 -17.54
C ASN A 59 10.55 -4.53 -16.83
N ILE A 60 10.58 -4.06 -15.58
CA ILE A 60 9.38 -3.79 -14.78
C ILE A 60 8.51 -2.73 -15.47
N MET A 61 9.11 -1.64 -15.95
CA MET A 61 8.39 -0.57 -16.65
C MET A 61 7.71 -1.08 -17.92
N LYS A 62 8.41 -1.88 -18.73
CA LYS A 62 7.84 -2.50 -19.94
C LYS A 62 6.63 -3.36 -19.61
N ASN A 63 6.74 -4.20 -18.58
CA ASN A 63 5.67 -5.09 -18.13
C ASN A 63 4.43 -4.32 -17.65
N TYR A 64 4.61 -3.32 -16.78
CA TYR A 64 3.48 -2.50 -16.29
C TYR A 64 2.82 -1.67 -17.39
N ALA A 65 3.58 -1.17 -18.37
CA ALA A 65 3.03 -0.42 -19.50
C ALA A 65 2.17 -1.27 -20.45
N SER A 66 2.32 -2.59 -20.41
CA SER A 66 1.63 -3.55 -21.29
C SER A 66 0.55 -4.37 -20.58
N ILE A 67 0.09 -3.94 -19.40
CA ILE A 67 -1.04 -4.61 -18.71
C ILE A 67 -2.30 -4.55 -19.58
N GLN A 68 -2.93 -5.70 -19.76
CA GLN A 68 -4.22 -5.82 -20.42
C GLN A 68 -5.17 -6.66 -19.57
N ARG A 69 -6.39 -6.16 -19.33
CA ARG A 69 -7.44 -6.87 -18.56
C ARG A 69 -6.96 -7.39 -17.19
N GLY A 70 -6.16 -6.57 -16.51
CA GLY A 70 -5.59 -6.89 -15.20
C GLY A 70 -4.48 -7.96 -15.22
N LYS A 71 -3.93 -8.31 -16.39
CA LYS A 71 -2.86 -9.29 -16.51
C LYS A 71 -1.59 -8.65 -17.04
N LEU A 72 -0.47 -8.92 -16.37
CA LEU A 72 0.87 -8.61 -16.88
C LEU A 72 1.21 -9.53 -18.08
N PRO A 73 1.96 -9.05 -19.08
CA PRO A 73 2.37 -9.91 -20.20
C PRO A 73 3.30 -11.03 -19.72
N GLU A 74 4.21 -10.73 -18.79
CA GLU A 74 5.08 -11.70 -18.13
C GLU A 74 5.01 -11.50 -16.60
N ASP A 75 5.08 -12.59 -15.85
CA ASP A 75 5.12 -12.52 -14.39
C ASP A 75 6.53 -12.10 -13.94
N ILE A 76 6.64 -10.96 -13.25
CA ILE A 76 7.93 -10.49 -12.75
C ILE A 76 8.36 -11.39 -11.60
N ASP A 77 9.58 -11.93 -11.69
CA ASP A 77 10.15 -12.75 -10.63
C ASP A 77 10.76 -11.87 -9.54
N TYR A 78 9.96 -11.57 -8.52
CA TYR A 78 10.43 -10.88 -7.32
C TYR A 78 11.12 -11.81 -6.31
N ASN A 79 11.47 -13.04 -6.69
CA ASN A 79 12.48 -13.81 -5.96
C ASN A 79 13.90 -13.40 -6.38
N ASP A 80 14.06 -12.77 -7.55
CA ASP A 80 15.28 -12.07 -7.94
C ASP A 80 15.36 -10.71 -7.22
N ILE A 81 16.41 -10.57 -6.42
CA ILE A 81 16.70 -9.37 -5.63
C ILE A 81 16.84 -8.12 -6.51
N SER A 82 17.33 -8.24 -7.75
CA SER A 82 17.46 -7.12 -8.68
C SER A 82 16.10 -6.54 -9.04
N ASN A 83 15.10 -7.41 -9.24
CA ASN A 83 13.71 -6.99 -9.49
C ASN A 83 13.09 -6.32 -8.27
N CYS A 84 13.38 -6.83 -7.06
CA CYS A 84 12.96 -6.18 -5.81
C CYS A 84 13.54 -4.77 -5.67
N LEU A 85 14.85 -4.61 -5.89
CA LEU A 85 15.52 -3.30 -5.84
C LEU A 85 15.05 -2.36 -6.94
N GLY A 86 14.81 -2.88 -8.14
CA GLY A 86 14.23 -2.10 -9.25
C GLY A 86 12.85 -1.56 -8.91
N TYR A 87 11.98 -2.37 -8.31
CA TYR A 87 10.67 -1.94 -7.83
C TYR A 87 10.79 -0.91 -6.69
N LEU A 88 11.63 -1.18 -5.69
CA LEU A 88 11.86 -0.27 -4.56
C LEU A 88 12.28 1.11 -5.04
N HIS A 89 13.27 1.18 -5.94
CA HIS A 89 13.71 2.43 -6.55
C HIS A 89 12.56 3.10 -7.30
N ARG A 90 11.89 2.38 -8.19
CA ARG A 90 10.95 2.99 -9.13
C ARG A 90 9.64 3.42 -8.46
N TYR A 91 9.07 2.62 -7.56
CA TYR A 91 7.66 2.73 -7.13
C TYR A 91 7.45 2.98 -5.63
N ALA A 92 8.32 2.49 -4.76
CA ALA A 92 8.00 2.37 -3.33
C ALA A 92 7.71 3.71 -2.64
N ALA A 93 8.50 4.75 -2.90
CA ALA A 93 8.27 6.08 -2.32
C ALA A 93 6.91 6.67 -2.74
N CYS A 94 6.52 6.54 -4.01
CA CYS A 94 5.26 7.06 -4.50
C CYS A 94 4.05 6.28 -3.98
N HIS A 95 4.15 4.94 -3.91
CA HIS A 95 3.10 4.09 -3.36
C HIS A 95 2.91 4.33 -1.85
N THR A 96 4.02 4.49 -1.11
CA THR A 96 4.00 4.89 0.30
C THR A 96 3.29 6.23 0.49
N ALA A 97 3.65 7.23 -0.31
CA ALA A 97 3.06 8.56 -0.22
C ALA A 97 1.57 8.55 -0.61
N LEU A 98 1.18 7.73 -1.59
CA LEU A 98 -0.22 7.51 -1.95
C LEU A 98 -1.05 7.01 -0.75
N VAL A 99 -0.58 5.98 -0.05
CA VAL A 99 -1.26 5.44 1.13
C VAL A 99 -1.29 6.47 2.26
N TRP A 100 -0.17 7.14 2.52
CA TRP A 100 -0.07 8.16 3.57
C TRP A 100 -1.06 9.31 3.37
N VAL A 101 -1.07 9.93 2.18
CA VAL A 101 -1.97 11.05 1.87
C VAL A 101 -3.42 10.59 1.93
N THR A 102 -3.71 9.39 1.41
CA THR A 102 -5.05 8.81 1.43
C THR A 102 -5.54 8.63 2.86
N LEU A 103 -4.76 7.98 3.72
CA LEU A 103 -5.15 7.71 5.09
C LEU A 103 -5.21 8.96 5.95
N THR A 104 -4.30 9.92 5.75
CA THR A 104 -4.38 11.22 6.42
C THR A 104 -5.69 11.92 6.09
N THR A 105 -6.09 11.91 4.82
CA THR A 105 -7.39 12.45 4.38
C THR A 105 -8.55 11.73 5.07
N VAL A 106 -8.52 10.40 5.08
CA VAL A 106 -9.55 9.57 5.70
C VAL A 106 -9.63 9.83 7.21
N PHE A 107 -8.50 9.88 7.92
CA PHE A 107 -8.43 10.14 9.36
C PHE A 107 -8.80 11.58 9.76
N ASN A 108 -8.80 12.52 8.84
CA ASN A 108 -9.23 13.90 9.07
C ASN A 108 -10.65 14.18 8.54
N SER A 109 -11.33 13.15 8.02
CA SER A 109 -12.72 13.22 7.57
C SER A 109 -13.70 12.74 8.66
N SER A 110 -14.99 12.76 8.35
CA SER A 110 -16.04 12.19 9.20
C SER A 110 -15.84 10.69 9.52
N LEU A 111 -15.04 9.98 8.72
CA LEU A 111 -14.69 8.57 8.93
C LEU A 111 -13.76 8.32 10.10
N SER A 112 -13.12 9.38 10.62
CA SER A 112 -12.34 9.28 11.85
C SER A 112 -13.13 8.60 12.97
N SER A 113 -14.45 8.82 13.04
CA SER A 113 -15.34 8.16 14.00
C SER A 113 -15.43 6.63 13.84
N VAL A 114 -15.19 6.09 12.64
CA VAL A 114 -15.22 4.65 12.35
C VAL A 114 -13.85 4.00 12.57
N LEU A 115 -12.78 4.73 12.24
CA LEU A 115 -11.40 4.22 12.31
C LEU A 115 -10.76 4.40 13.69
N THR A 116 -11.02 5.51 14.36
CA THR A 116 -10.43 5.81 15.69
C THR A 116 -10.74 4.74 16.73
N PRO A 117 -11.95 4.16 16.81
CA PRO A 117 -12.22 3.05 17.71
C PRO A 117 -11.37 1.80 17.44
N LYS A 118 -10.76 1.66 16.26
CA LYS A 118 -9.82 0.57 15.98
C LYS A 118 -8.46 0.79 16.65
N PHE A 119 -8.16 2.03 17.07
CA PHE A 119 -6.90 2.42 17.71
C PHE A 119 -7.01 2.60 19.22
N SER A 120 -8.18 2.32 19.82
CA SER A 120 -8.44 2.54 21.25
C SER A 120 -8.05 1.38 22.16
N GLY A 121 -7.48 0.30 21.63
CA GLY A 121 -7.01 -0.85 22.40
C GLY A 121 -5.48 -0.93 22.45
N ASN A 122 -4.96 -1.84 23.28
CA ASN A 122 -3.50 -2.03 23.39
C ASN A 122 -2.85 -2.60 22.12
N GLY A 123 -3.64 -3.22 21.23
CA GLY A 123 -3.14 -3.89 20.03
C GLY A 123 -3.97 -3.58 18.79
N LEU A 124 -3.31 -3.53 17.63
CA LEU A 124 -3.94 -3.39 16.33
C LEU A 124 -3.42 -4.44 15.34
N ASP A 125 -4.31 -5.31 14.88
CA ASP A 125 -4.06 -6.24 13.77
C ASP A 125 -4.34 -5.57 12.42
N VAL A 126 -3.29 -5.45 11.61
CA VAL A 126 -3.35 -4.87 10.26
C VAL A 126 -2.81 -5.86 9.24
N MET A 127 -3.53 -6.02 8.13
CA MET A 127 -3.10 -6.85 7.01
C MET A 127 -2.90 -6.06 5.73
N PHE A 128 -1.85 -6.39 4.97
CA PHE A 128 -1.56 -5.85 3.65
C PHE A 128 -1.53 -6.99 2.63
N LEU A 129 -2.57 -7.04 1.78
CA LEU A 129 -2.76 -8.09 0.80
C LEU A 129 -2.14 -7.66 -0.55
N GLY A 130 -1.18 -8.44 -1.04
CA GLY A 130 -0.28 -8.00 -2.12
C GLY A 130 0.67 -6.89 -1.66
N GLY A 131 1.09 -6.91 -0.39
CA GLY A 131 1.81 -5.80 0.23
C GLY A 131 3.27 -5.64 -0.20
N GLY A 132 3.82 -6.62 -0.94
CA GLY A 132 5.19 -6.59 -1.45
C GLY A 132 6.23 -6.27 -0.37
N PRO A 133 7.10 -5.25 -0.58
CA PRO A 133 8.14 -4.90 0.39
C PRO A 133 7.65 -4.07 1.59
N GLY A 134 6.34 -3.85 1.72
CA GLY A 134 5.73 -3.14 2.86
C GLY A 134 5.61 -1.62 2.69
N ASN A 135 5.63 -1.08 1.47
CA ASN A 135 5.39 0.36 1.23
C ASN A 135 4.06 0.87 1.78
N ASP A 136 3.02 0.05 1.69
CA ASP A 136 1.71 0.43 2.21
C ASP A 136 1.70 0.51 3.73
N PHE A 137 2.47 -0.37 4.37
CA PHE A 137 2.71 -0.34 5.81
C PHE A 137 3.47 0.92 6.23
N VAL A 138 4.54 1.31 5.51
CA VAL A 138 5.25 2.57 5.76
C VAL A 138 4.29 3.76 5.64
N GLY A 139 3.43 3.77 4.62
CA GLY A 139 2.45 4.84 4.40
C GLY A 139 1.40 4.90 5.50
N PHE A 140 0.95 3.74 5.96
CA PHE A 140 0.05 3.58 7.10
C PHE A 140 0.67 4.12 8.39
N LEU A 141 1.92 3.75 8.71
CA LEU A 141 2.63 4.28 9.88
C LEU A 141 2.75 5.81 9.82
N ASN A 142 3.09 6.37 8.67
CA ASN A 142 3.16 7.83 8.51
C ASN A 142 1.82 8.52 8.79
N ALA A 143 0.70 7.93 8.37
CA ALA A 143 -0.64 8.47 8.65
C ALA A 143 -1.08 8.27 10.11
N LEU A 144 -0.61 7.20 10.75
CA LEU A 144 -0.93 6.83 12.12
C LEU A 144 -0.13 7.66 13.15
N TYR A 145 0.99 8.26 12.75
CA TYR A 145 1.81 9.07 13.64
C TYR A 145 0.99 10.23 14.25
N GLY A 146 1.07 10.39 15.58
CA GLY A 146 0.25 11.33 16.36
C GLY A 146 -1.17 10.84 16.69
N LYS A 147 -1.63 9.73 16.11
CA LYS A 147 -2.95 9.10 16.36
C LYS A 147 -2.85 7.76 17.12
N HIS A 148 -1.64 7.32 17.49
CA HIS A 148 -1.37 6.02 18.12
C HIS A 148 -1.24 6.07 19.65
N LYS A 149 -1.69 7.13 20.34
CA LYS A 149 -1.44 7.34 21.79
C LYS A 149 -1.81 6.15 22.70
N ASN A 150 -2.76 5.33 22.30
CA ASN A 150 -3.24 4.19 23.09
C ASN A 150 -2.78 2.83 22.55
N LEU A 151 -2.02 2.81 21.45
CA LEU A 151 -1.52 1.58 20.84
C LEU A 151 -0.17 1.21 21.45
N LEU A 152 -0.07 0.02 22.03
CA LEU A 152 1.20 -0.54 22.50
C LEU A 152 1.79 -1.54 21.49
N TYR A 153 0.92 -2.19 20.72
CA TYR A 153 1.29 -3.23 19.77
C TYR A 153 0.63 -3.00 18.40
N ILE A 154 1.39 -3.19 17.34
CA ILE A 154 0.86 -3.33 15.97
C ILE A 154 1.30 -4.68 15.44
N TYR A 155 0.33 -5.58 15.22
CA TYR A 155 0.54 -6.86 14.58
C TYR A 155 0.34 -6.66 13.07
N VAL A 156 1.44 -6.56 12.34
CA VAL A 156 1.41 -6.35 10.89
C VAL A 156 1.61 -7.66 10.16
N THR A 157 0.67 -8.01 9.29
CA THR A 157 0.80 -9.18 8.40
C THR A 157 0.84 -8.72 6.94
N VAL A 158 1.90 -9.07 6.24
CA VAL A 158 1.99 -8.92 4.77
C VAL A 158 1.71 -10.28 4.13
N VAL A 159 0.85 -10.30 3.12
CA VAL A 159 0.54 -11.49 2.34
C VAL A 159 0.94 -11.21 0.90
N ASP A 160 1.82 -12.03 0.34
CA ASP A 160 2.24 -11.93 -1.06
C ASP A 160 2.67 -13.32 -1.57
N ARG A 161 2.54 -13.57 -2.86
CA ARG A 161 2.94 -14.86 -3.48
C ARG A 161 4.42 -14.92 -3.87
N LYS A 162 5.14 -13.81 -3.70
CA LYS A 162 6.55 -13.69 -4.06
C LYS A 162 7.38 -13.66 -2.79
N THR A 163 8.00 -14.79 -2.45
CA THR A 163 8.74 -14.97 -1.19
C THR A 163 9.95 -14.06 -1.05
N GLY A 164 10.55 -13.63 -2.16
CA GLY A 164 11.65 -12.66 -2.14
C GLY A 164 11.28 -11.34 -1.45
N TRP A 165 9.99 -10.98 -1.38
CA TRP A 165 9.55 -9.81 -0.62
C TRP A 165 9.71 -9.94 0.88
N ASN A 166 9.70 -11.14 1.45
CA ASN A 166 9.81 -11.32 2.90
C ASN A 166 11.09 -10.68 3.44
N ASN A 167 12.23 -10.97 2.80
CA ASN A 167 13.52 -10.40 3.19
C ASN A 167 13.52 -8.87 3.07
N ILE A 168 12.90 -8.32 2.02
CA ILE A 168 12.81 -6.88 1.82
C ILE A 168 11.92 -6.24 2.88
N PHE A 169 10.78 -6.85 3.20
CA PHE A 169 9.86 -6.37 4.22
C PHE A 169 10.50 -6.36 5.61
N LEU A 170 11.24 -7.41 5.97
CA LEU A 170 12.00 -7.42 7.23
C LEU A 170 13.07 -6.32 7.26
N LYS A 171 13.80 -6.11 6.15
CA LYS A 171 14.77 -5.01 6.02
C LYS A 171 14.11 -3.64 6.10
N THR A 172 12.92 -3.46 5.52
CA THR A 172 12.11 -2.23 5.66
C THR A 172 11.84 -1.95 7.14
N ILE A 173 11.48 -2.97 7.94
CA ILE A 173 11.20 -2.81 9.37
C ILE A 173 12.47 -2.53 10.17
N GLU A 174 13.54 -3.27 9.94
CA GLU A 174 14.85 -3.01 10.55
C GLU A 174 15.28 -1.56 10.32
N LYS A 175 15.15 -1.09 9.07
CA LYS A 175 15.50 0.27 8.68
C LYS A 175 14.65 1.33 9.37
N LEU A 176 13.35 1.08 9.53
CA LEU A 176 12.47 1.99 10.26
C LEU A 176 12.85 2.10 11.74
N LYS A 177 13.26 0.99 12.37
CA LYS A 177 13.67 0.92 13.78
C LYS A 177 14.93 1.74 14.10
N GLU A 178 15.74 2.09 13.09
CA GLU A 178 16.89 2.97 13.27
C GLU A 178 16.50 4.40 13.71
N GLY A 179 15.24 4.82 13.51
CA GLY A 179 14.70 6.09 14.03
C GLY A 179 14.79 7.30 13.10
N ASP A 180 15.65 7.27 12.08
CA ASP A 180 16.06 8.49 11.35
C ASP A 180 15.20 8.88 10.13
N TYR A 181 14.06 8.22 9.90
CA TYR A 181 13.30 8.34 8.64
C TYR A 181 11.91 8.95 8.79
N GLY A 182 11.75 9.87 9.74
CA GLY A 182 10.53 10.67 9.89
C GLY A 182 9.42 9.96 10.70
N PRO A 183 8.14 10.34 10.50
CA PRO A 183 7.02 9.89 11.33
C PRO A 183 6.87 8.37 11.44
N SER A 184 7.12 7.61 10.36
CA SER A 184 7.02 6.14 10.40
C SER A 184 8.07 5.49 11.30
N SER A 185 9.28 6.04 11.38
CA SER A 185 10.32 5.53 12.27
C SER A 185 10.03 5.83 13.72
N ARG A 186 9.53 7.03 14.01
CA ARG A 186 9.22 7.46 15.38
C ARG A 186 8.12 6.66 16.06
N ILE A 187 7.24 6.00 15.30
CA ILE A 187 6.24 5.08 15.90
C ILE A 187 6.91 3.96 16.71
N PHE A 188 8.10 3.50 16.31
CA PHE A 188 8.80 2.42 17.00
C PHE A 188 9.34 2.83 18.39
N GLU A 189 9.34 4.12 18.72
CA GLU A 189 9.70 4.61 20.06
C GLU A 189 8.62 4.25 21.10
N ASP A 190 7.35 4.29 20.68
CA ASP A 190 6.19 4.11 21.56
C ASP A 190 5.46 2.77 21.34
N VAL A 191 5.62 2.16 20.16
CA VAL A 191 4.80 1.03 19.71
C VAL A 191 5.65 -0.17 19.29
N CYS A 192 5.34 -1.33 19.86
CA CYS A 192 5.93 -2.59 19.47
C CYS A 192 5.28 -3.11 18.18
N VAL A 193 6.00 -3.00 17.06
CA VAL A 193 5.58 -3.57 15.76
C VAL A 193 6.06 -5.02 15.66
N ILE A 194 5.11 -5.93 15.46
CA ILE A 194 5.33 -7.38 15.35
C ILE A 194 4.99 -7.82 13.92
N PRO A 195 6.00 -8.07 13.06
CA PRO A 195 5.75 -8.46 11.69
C PRO A 195 5.49 -9.95 11.49
N THR A 196 4.68 -10.25 10.49
CA THR A 196 4.48 -11.58 9.93
C THR A 196 4.41 -11.46 8.42
N PHE A 197 5.04 -12.38 7.70
CA PHE A 197 4.89 -12.52 6.25
C PHE A 197 4.26 -13.88 5.96
N ILE A 198 3.28 -13.92 5.05
CA ILE A 198 2.63 -15.14 4.60
C ILE A 198 2.82 -15.25 3.10
N ASP A 199 3.52 -16.31 2.67
CA ASP A 199 3.60 -16.70 1.26
C ASP A 199 2.28 -17.33 0.83
N PHE A 200 1.49 -16.61 0.04
CA PHE A 200 0.22 -17.11 -0.45
C PHE A 200 -0.25 -16.37 -1.73
N ASP A 201 -0.68 -17.14 -2.74
CA ASP A 201 -1.40 -16.58 -3.88
C ASP A 201 -2.88 -16.42 -3.52
N LEU A 202 -3.34 -15.17 -3.40
CA LEU A 202 -4.72 -14.82 -3.06
C LEU A 202 -5.76 -15.29 -4.08
N LYS A 203 -5.34 -15.80 -5.26
CA LYS A 203 -6.22 -16.52 -6.19
C LYS A 203 -6.60 -17.91 -5.69
N ASN A 204 -5.83 -18.49 -4.78
CA ASN A 204 -6.14 -19.75 -4.13
C ASN A 204 -7.17 -19.54 -3.01
N SER A 205 -7.84 -20.62 -2.60
CA SER A 205 -8.82 -20.56 -1.50
C SER A 205 -8.12 -20.32 -0.17
N VAL A 206 -8.51 -19.25 0.53
CA VAL A 206 -8.03 -18.93 1.88
C VAL A 206 -8.33 -20.05 2.88
N GLU A 207 -9.40 -20.82 2.65
CA GLU A 207 -9.78 -21.95 3.49
C GLU A 207 -8.68 -23.02 3.59
N GLN A 208 -7.80 -23.12 2.59
CA GLN A 208 -6.70 -24.08 2.54
C GLN A 208 -5.46 -23.62 3.33
N ASN A 209 -5.48 -22.43 3.94
CA ASN A 209 -4.37 -21.88 4.72
C ASN A 209 -4.86 -21.34 6.07
N ASP A 210 -4.78 -22.20 7.10
CA ASP A 210 -5.27 -21.89 8.46
C ASP A 210 -4.61 -20.64 9.06
N ASN A 211 -3.33 -20.41 8.76
CA ASN A 211 -2.61 -19.23 9.24
C ASN A 211 -3.18 -17.95 8.63
N LEU A 212 -3.35 -17.90 7.30
CA LEU A 212 -3.96 -16.77 6.60
C LEU A 212 -5.40 -16.52 7.05
N LYS A 213 -6.19 -17.60 7.14
CA LYS A 213 -7.57 -17.57 7.63
C LYS A 213 -7.65 -16.96 9.02
N THR A 214 -6.81 -17.43 9.96
CA THR A 214 -6.75 -16.90 11.33
C THR A 214 -6.35 -15.43 11.36
N LYS A 215 -5.39 -15.01 10.52
CA LYS A 215 -4.99 -13.60 10.44
C LYS A 215 -6.12 -12.72 9.90
N LEU A 216 -6.82 -13.13 8.85
CA LEU A 216 -7.97 -12.39 8.30
C LEU A 216 -9.13 -12.26 9.30
N GLN A 217 -9.41 -13.34 10.05
CA GLN A 217 -10.43 -13.34 11.09
C GLN A 217 -10.09 -12.44 12.28
N ASN A 218 -8.82 -12.14 12.51
CA ASN A 218 -8.40 -11.25 13.59
C ASN A 218 -8.14 -9.81 13.14
N ALA A 219 -7.89 -9.58 11.84
CA ALA A 219 -7.56 -8.28 11.29
C ALA A 219 -8.63 -7.22 11.56
N SER A 220 -8.22 -6.11 12.15
CA SER A 220 -9.10 -4.93 12.33
C SER A 220 -9.14 -4.06 11.08
N ILE A 221 -8.02 -4.00 10.34
CA ILE A 221 -7.88 -3.25 9.10
C ILE A 221 -7.18 -4.14 8.06
N VAL A 222 -7.76 -4.22 6.86
CA VAL A 222 -7.21 -4.94 5.71
C VAL A 222 -6.98 -3.95 4.58
N PHE A 223 -5.78 -3.96 4.02
CA PHE A 223 -5.38 -3.11 2.90
C PHE A 223 -5.29 -3.92 1.61
N LEU A 224 -5.85 -3.34 0.53
CA LEU A 224 -5.74 -3.83 -0.83
C LEU A 224 -5.31 -2.66 -1.73
N VAL A 225 -4.00 -2.48 -1.89
CA VAL A 225 -3.40 -1.32 -2.56
C VAL A 225 -2.72 -1.78 -3.84
N LYS A 226 -3.12 -1.24 -5.00
CA LYS A 226 -2.51 -1.54 -6.32
C LYS A 226 -2.42 -3.04 -6.65
N PHE A 227 -3.34 -3.82 -6.11
CA PHE A 227 -3.33 -5.26 -6.22
C PHE A 227 -4.29 -5.75 -7.30
N LEU A 228 -5.57 -5.35 -7.26
CA LEU A 228 -6.57 -5.81 -8.23
C LEU A 228 -6.29 -5.30 -9.65
N SER A 229 -5.53 -4.22 -9.83
CA SER A 229 -5.02 -3.82 -11.16
C SER A 229 -4.13 -4.88 -11.81
N HIS A 230 -3.60 -5.84 -11.04
CA HIS A 230 -2.73 -6.93 -11.48
C HIS A 230 -3.36 -8.32 -11.34
N VAL A 231 -4.65 -8.37 -10.98
CA VAL A 231 -5.45 -9.60 -10.99
C VAL A 231 -6.29 -9.62 -12.24
N SER A 232 -6.36 -10.78 -12.91
CA SER A 232 -7.16 -10.93 -14.13
C SER A 232 -8.63 -10.60 -13.85
N ASP A 233 -9.32 -9.98 -14.81
CA ASP A 233 -10.73 -9.58 -14.60
C ASP A 233 -11.64 -10.76 -14.18
N ASN A 234 -11.32 -11.97 -14.61
CA ASN A 234 -12.07 -13.20 -14.27
C ASN A 234 -11.85 -13.64 -12.82
N ASP A 235 -10.70 -13.32 -12.22
CA ASP A 235 -10.33 -13.79 -10.88
C ASP A 235 -10.72 -12.79 -9.78
N LYS A 236 -10.94 -11.51 -10.13
CA LYS A 236 -11.15 -10.43 -9.14
C LYS A 236 -12.27 -10.70 -8.16
N LEU A 237 -13.41 -11.22 -8.65
CA LEU A 237 -14.56 -11.50 -7.81
C LEU A 237 -14.25 -12.62 -6.80
N LEU A 238 -13.67 -13.72 -7.28
CA LEU A 238 -13.26 -14.83 -6.44
C LEU A 238 -12.27 -14.38 -5.36
N VAL A 239 -11.23 -13.63 -5.74
CA VAL A 239 -10.24 -13.11 -4.80
C VAL A 239 -10.89 -12.23 -3.74
N LEU A 240 -11.77 -11.31 -4.15
CA LEU A 240 -12.45 -10.42 -3.21
C LEU A 240 -13.39 -11.18 -2.28
N GLN A 241 -14.13 -12.16 -2.79
CA GLN A 241 -15.01 -13.03 -1.99
C GLN A 241 -14.19 -13.81 -0.95
N ASN A 242 -13.09 -14.45 -1.36
CA ASN A 242 -12.20 -15.17 -0.46
C ASN A 242 -11.68 -14.27 0.66
N ILE A 243 -11.32 -13.02 0.38
CA ILE A 243 -10.86 -12.09 1.41
C ILE A 243 -12.00 -11.75 2.38
N VAL A 244 -13.15 -11.35 1.84
CA VAL A 244 -14.27 -10.78 2.62
C VAL A 244 -15.00 -11.81 3.45
N GLU A 245 -15.06 -13.06 2.99
CA GLU A 245 -15.67 -14.18 3.71
C GLU A 245 -14.97 -14.43 5.06
N PHE A 246 -13.63 -14.33 5.09
CA PHE A 246 -12.84 -14.57 6.30
C PHE A 246 -12.52 -13.32 7.11
N MET A 247 -12.87 -12.12 6.64
CA MET A 247 -12.79 -10.91 7.45
C MET A 247 -13.81 -10.94 8.59
N LYS A 248 -13.40 -10.56 9.81
CA LYS A 248 -14.36 -10.38 10.91
C LYS A 248 -15.36 -9.26 10.64
N THR A 249 -16.57 -9.42 11.17
CA THR A 249 -17.58 -8.35 11.20
C THR A 249 -17.01 -7.09 11.86
N GLY A 250 -17.28 -5.94 11.25
CA GLY A 250 -16.78 -4.64 11.67
C GLY A 250 -15.32 -4.38 11.31
N ALA A 251 -14.60 -5.29 10.65
CA ALA A 251 -13.30 -4.99 10.06
C ALA A 251 -13.44 -4.00 8.91
N ILE A 252 -12.38 -3.21 8.69
CA ILE A 252 -12.33 -2.21 7.64
C ILE A 252 -11.47 -2.70 6.49
N LEU A 253 -12.02 -2.69 5.28
CA LEU A 253 -11.26 -2.89 4.03
C LEU A 253 -10.94 -1.52 3.42
N ILE A 254 -9.66 -1.22 3.27
CA ILE A 254 -9.17 -0.01 2.60
C ILE A 254 -8.64 -0.41 1.23
N PHE A 255 -9.35 0.02 0.20
CA PHE A 255 -9.04 -0.25 -1.20
C PHE A 255 -8.47 1.00 -1.87
N ILE A 256 -7.28 0.87 -2.48
CA ILE A 256 -6.62 1.96 -3.21
C ILE A 256 -6.09 1.42 -4.54
N ASP A 257 -6.84 1.61 -5.62
CA ASP A 257 -6.42 1.08 -6.93
C ASP A 257 -6.99 1.85 -8.12
N CYS A 258 -6.45 1.63 -9.32
CA CYS A 258 -7.01 2.13 -10.57
C CYS A 258 -6.69 1.16 -11.73
N PRO A 259 -7.69 0.70 -12.50
CA PRO A 259 -9.11 1.06 -12.42
C PRO A 259 -9.84 0.44 -11.22
N TYR A 260 -10.94 1.08 -10.79
CA TYR A 260 -11.84 0.53 -9.76
C TYR A 260 -12.80 -0.50 -10.37
N PRO A 261 -12.82 -1.75 -9.89
CA PRO A 261 -13.68 -2.79 -10.44
C PRO A 261 -15.09 -2.69 -9.83
N SER A 262 -15.87 -1.68 -10.26
CA SER A 262 -17.18 -1.37 -9.66
C SER A 262 -18.15 -2.54 -9.67
N SER A 263 -18.24 -3.31 -10.76
CA SER A 263 -19.11 -4.49 -10.86
C SER A 263 -18.74 -5.59 -9.84
N VAL A 264 -17.44 -5.77 -9.58
CA VAL A 264 -16.94 -6.74 -8.61
C VAL A 264 -17.36 -6.33 -7.20
N PHE A 265 -17.08 -5.09 -6.80
CA PHE A 265 -17.46 -4.60 -5.47
C PHE A 265 -18.96 -4.56 -5.24
N SER A 266 -19.76 -4.17 -6.24
CA SER A 266 -21.23 -4.18 -6.14
C SER A 266 -21.82 -5.58 -5.96
N SER A 267 -21.05 -6.63 -6.29
CA SER A 267 -21.50 -8.03 -6.16
C SER A 267 -21.22 -8.63 -4.78
N VAL A 268 -20.42 -7.97 -3.94
CA VAL A 268 -20.04 -8.44 -2.59
C VAL A 268 -20.91 -7.74 -1.55
N LYS A 269 -22.01 -8.39 -1.14
CA LYS A 269 -23.05 -7.81 -0.27
C LYS A 269 -22.60 -7.56 1.17
N GLU A 270 -21.57 -8.29 1.56
CA GLU A 270 -20.88 -8.26 2.84
C GLU A 270 -20.19 -6.91 3.12
N LEU A 271 -19.81 -6.20 2.07
CA LEU A 271 -19.12 -4.93 2.15
C LEU A 271 -20.10 -3.76 2.08
N LYS A 272 -20.17 -2.99 3.15
CA LYS A 272 -20.86 -1.70 3.15
C LYS A 272 -19.87 -0.58 2.81
N PRO A 273 -20.06 0.15 1.70
CA PRO A 273 -19.24 1.32 1.43
C PRO A 273 -19.51 2.38 2.49
N ILE A 274 -18.44 2.84 3.15
CA ILE A 274 -18.50 3.95 4.11
C ILE A 274 -17.78 5.18 3.58
N TYR A 275 -16.89 5.00 2.60
CA TYR A 275 -16.22 6.09 1.88
C TYR A 275 -15.97 5.70 0.45
N HIS A 276 -16.08 6.69 -0.43
CA HIS A 276 -15.61 6.60 -1.79
C HIS A 276 -15.08 7.95 -2.24
N ALA A 277 -13.86 7.96 -2.73
CA ALA A 277 -13.33 9.05 -3.52
C ALA A 277 -13.16 8.57 -4.95
N GLY A 278 -13.68 9.35 -5.89
CA GLY A 278 -13.47 9.12 -7.31
C GLY A 278 -11.98 9.12 -7.69
N LYS A 279 -11.71 9.02 -8.99
CA LYS A 279 -10.34 8.93 -9.50
C LYS A 279 -9.54 10.18 -9.15
N LYS A 280 -8.54 10.03 -8.28
CA LYS A 280 -7.60 11.07 -7.88
C LYS A 280 -6.23 10.85 -8.53
N GLU A 281 -5.59 11.94 -8.92
CA GLU A 281 -4.17 11.96 -9.27
C GLU A 281 -3.39 12.48 -8.07
N PHE A 282 -2.37 11.72 -7.67
CA PHE A 282 -1.45 12.06 -6.62
C PHE A 282 -0.12 12.38 -7.29
N SER A 283 0.37 13.60 -7.09
CA SER A 283 1.66 14.05 -7.61
C SER A 283 2.55 14.44 -6.45
N PHE A 284 3.81 14.03 -6.54
CA PHE A 284 4.85 14.30 -5.57
C PHE A 284 6.01 14.93 -6.31
N ASN A 285 6.72 15.87 -5.69
CA ASN A 285 7.90 16.45 -6.31
C ASN A 285 9.15 15.64 -5.92
N LEU A 286 9.22 14.40 -6.39
CA LEU A 286 10.40 13.54 -6.23
C LEU A 286 11.31 13.74 -7.44
N ARG A 287 12.52 14.29 -7.22
CA ARG A 287 13.46 14.63 -8.32
C ARG A 287 14.73 13.77 -8.38
N LYS A 288 14.83 12.72 -7.59
CA LYS A 288 16.02 11.85 -7.59
C LYS A 288 15.88 10.71 -8.59
N GLY A 289 16.93 10.47 -9.35
CA GLY A 289 17.10 9.28 -10.18
C GLY A 289 18.52 8.81 -9.98
N ARG A 290 18.69 7.66 -9.33
CA ARG A 290 20.01 7.08 -9.07
C ARG A 290 20.33 5.97 -10.06
N PHE A 291 19.33 5.16 -10.38
CA PHE A 291 19.47 4.05 -11.31
C PHE A 291 18.50 4.25 -12.48
N GLY A 292 19.04 4.44 -13.69
CA GLY A 292 18.24 4.53 -14.91
C GLY A 292 17.07 5.55 -14.84
N PRO A 293 15.84 5.17 -15.25
CA PRO A 293 14.67 6.03 -15.19
C PRO A 293 14.32 6.55 -13.78
N LYS A 294 14.07 7.86 -13.65
CA LYS A 294 13.73 8.55 -12.38
C LYS A 294 12.57 7.92 -11.62
N VAL A 295 12.58 7.93 -10.29
CA VAL A 295 11.46 7.47 -9.44
C VAL A 295 10.11 8.01 -9.95
N ILE A 296 9.05 7.18 -9.96
CA ILE A 296 7.73 7.71 -10.32
C ILE A 296 7.31 8.76 -9.30
N ASN A 297 6.77 9.84 -9.79
CA ASN A 297 6.37 10.96 -8.95
C ASN A 297 4.88 11.27 -9.11
N LYS A 298 4.16 10.46 -9.88
CA LYS A 298 2.72 10.57 -10.10
C LYS A 298 2.07 9.19 -10.07
N CYS A 299 0.93 9.09 -9.40
CA CYS A 299 0.10 7.89 -9.38
C CYS A 299 -1.38 8.27 -9.42
N LYS A 300 -2.21 7.43 -10.04
CA LYS A 300 -3.67 7.59 -10.07
C LYS A 300 -4.32 6.48 -9.28
N ALA A 301 -5.27 6.81 -8.40
CA ALA A 301 -6.00 5.81 -7.64
C ALA A 301 -7.44 6.27 -7.36
N ILE A 302 -8.32 5.30 -7.22
CA ILE A 302 -9.63 5.43 -6.61
C ILE A 302 -9.50 4.87 -5.21
N VAL A 303 -10.08 5.56 -4.24
CA VAL A 303 -10.05 5.16 -2.83
C VAL A 303 -11.45 4.79 -2.41
N SER A 304 -11.61 3.57 -1.92
CA SER A 304 -12.86 3.11 -1.31
C SER A 304 -12.56 2.53 0.06
N VAL A 305 -13.38 2.86 1.05
CA VAL A 305 -13.33 2.24 2.37
C VAL A 305 -14.65 1.54 2.63
N PHE A 306 -14.56 0.29 3.06
CA PHE A 306 -15.71 -0.55 3.35
C PHE A 306 -15.65 -1.03 4.79
N SER A 307 -16.82 -1.15 5.42
CA SER A 307 -16.98 -1.93 6.64
C SER A 307 -17.56 -3.29 6.28
N ARG A 308 -17.01 -4.36 6.86
CA ARG A 308 -17.66 -5.67 6.84
C ARG A 308 -18.88 -5.62 7.75
N ASN A 309 -20.07 -5.91 7.21
CA ASN A 309 -21.31 -6.06 8.00
C ASN A 309 -21.36 -7.40 8.73
#